data_AF-A0A021VM36-F1
#
_entry.id   AF-A0A021VM36-F1
#
_cell.length_a   1.000
_cell.length_b   1.000
_cell.length_c   1.000
_cell.angle_alpha   90.00
_cell.angle_beta   90.00
_cell.angle_gamma   90.00
#
_symmetry.space_group_name_H-M   'P 1'
#
loop_
_entity.id
_entity.type
_entity.pdbx_description
1 polymer ?
#
loop_
_entity_poly.entity_id
_entity_poly.type
_entity_poly.pdbx_seq_one_letter_code
_entity_poly.pdbx_strand_id
1 'polypeptide(L)'
;MGGNRSGPGGDMDATAMPDGPGRCGACGSGALTRLPMVLTDGTDVVFVSCHACERREWFQPTAQGWDALPIDSVLRRATKPR
;
A
#
# COMPACT_ATOMS: atom_id res chain seq x y z
N MET A 1 -18.75 9.50 -45.96
CA MET A 1 -18.13 8.23 -45.51
C MET A 1 -16.66 8.54 -45.27
N GLY A 2 -16.08 8.53 -44.08
CA GLY A 2 -16.54 8.30 -42.72
C GLY A 2 -15.27 8.28 -41.86
N GLY A 3 -15.23 9.08 -40.78
CA GLY A 3 -14.19 9.06 -39.74
C GLY A 3 -12.76 9.23 -40.29
N ASN A 4 -11.65 9.21 -39.58
CA ASN A 4 -11.38 8.70 -38.25
C ASN A 4 -10.48 9.71 -37.55
N ARG A 5 -10.96 10.28 -36.44
CA ARG A 5 -10.14 11.09 -35.52
C ARG A 5 -9.40 10.11 -34.61
N SER A 6 -8.14 9.84 -34.91
CA SER A 6 -7.25 9.14 -33.99
C SER A 6 -6.81 10.13 -32.91
N GLY A 7 -7.54 10.17 -31.79
CA GLY A 7 -7.08 10.86 -30.59
C GLY A 7 -6.00 10.03 -29.90
N PRO A 8 -4.95 10.65 -29.35
CA PRO A 8 -4.04 9.93 -28.45
C PRO A 8 -4.79 9.69 -27.13
N GLY A 9 -5.08 8.43 -26.82
CA GLY A 9 -5.49 8.04 -25.48
C GLY A 9 -4.28 8.20 -24.58
N GLY A 10 -4.26 9.27 -23.79
CA GLY A 10 -3.34 9.40 -22.67
C GLY A 10 -3.84 8.52 -21.53
N ASP A 11 -3.28 7.31 -21.40
CA ASP A 11 -3.19 6.68 -20.11
C ASP A 11 -2.11 7.42 -19.31
N MET A 12 -2.56 8.28 -18.40
CA MET A 12 -1.69 8.77 -17.35
C MET A 12 -1.34 7.54 -16.50
N ASP A 13 -0.12 7.05 -16.66
CA ASP A 13 0.57 6.22 -15.70
C ASP A 13 0.51 6.96 -14.35
N ALA A 14 -0.54 6.67 -13.59
CA ALA A 14 -0.55 6.94 -12.17
C ALA A 14 0.61 6.12 -11.67
N THR A 15 1.77 6.77 -11.50
CA THR A 15 3.00 6.18 -10.98
C THR A 15 2.61 5.31 -9.81
N ALA A 16 2.46 4.01 -10.07
CA ALA A 16 1.82 3.11 -9.14
C ALA A 16 2.79 3.05 -7.98
N MET A 17 2.47 3.76 -6.89
CA MET A 17 3.27 3.60 -5.69
C MET A 17 3.24 2.11 -5.39
N PRO A 18 4.42 1.47 -5.29
CA PRO A 18 4.48 0.03 -5.11
C PRO A 18 3.60 -0.35 -3.93
N ASP A 19 2.87 -1.46 -3.99
CA ASP A 19 1.86 -1.88 -3.01
C ASP A 19 2.40 -2.10 -1.57
N GLY A 20 3.58 -1.60 -1.24
CA GLY A 20 4.27 -1.65 0.04
C GLY A 20 5.80 -1.74 -0.12
N PRO A 21 6.54 -1.87 1.00
CA PRO A 21 7.98 -2.08 0.97
C PRO A 21 8.38 -3.38 0.27
N GLY A 22 9.48 -3.35 -0.50
CA GLY A 22 9.97 -4.48 -1.30
C GLY A 22 10.60 -5.63 -0.51
N ARG A 23 11.03 -5.38 0.73
CA ARG A 23 11.76 -6.32 1.58
C ARG A 23 11.26 -6.27 3.02
N CYS A 24 11.35 -7.41 3.72
CA CYS A 24 11.07 -7.46 5.14
C CYS A 24 12.10 -6.64 5.92
N GLY A 25 11.65 -5.72 6.78
CA GLY A 25 12.54 -4.94 7.64
C GLY A 25 13.27 -5.79 8.70
N ALA A 26 12.76 -7.00 8.99
CA ALA A 26 13.32 -7.90 10.00
C ALA A 26 14.41 -8.84 9.45
N CYS A 27 14.14 -9.51 8.33
CA CYS A 27 15.01 -10.57 7.78
C CYS A 27 15.54 -10.27 6.37
N GLY A 28 15.10 -9.18 5.74
CA GLY A 28 15.53 -8.79 4.39
C GLY A 28 14.91 -9.59 3.24
N SER A 29 14.12 -10.63 3.52
CA SER A 29 13.45 -11.46 2.51
C SER A 29 12.47 -10.65 1.66
N GLY A 30 12.42 -10.95 0.35
CA GLY A 30 11.43 -10.42 -0.58
C GLY A 30 10.12 -11.23 -0.63
N ALA A 31 10.06 -12.37 0.07
CA ALA A 31 8.87 -13.23 0.12
C ALA A 31 7.79 -12.60 1.02
N LEU A 32 7.08 -11.62 0.47
CA LEU A 32 6.10 -10.79 1.17
C LEU A 32 4.73 -10.86 0.49
N THR A 33 3.68 -11.07 1.28
CA THR A 33 2.31 -10.70 0.89
C THR A 33 2.08 -9.25 1.29
N ARG A 34 1.47 -8.45 0.41
CA ARG A 34 1.11 -7.06 0.63
C ARG A 34 -0.37 -6.87 0.35
N LEU A 35 -1.06 -6.16 1.23
CA LEU A 35 -2.47 -5.87 1.08
C LEU A 35 -2.72 -4.38 1.39
N PRO A 36 -2.89 -3.54 0.35
CA PRO A 36 -3.34 -2.17 0.51
C PRO A 36 -4.77 -2.12 1.06
N MET A 37 -5.01 -1.21 2.00
CA MET A 37 -6.30 -1.02 2.67
C MET A 37 -6.48 0.45 3.05
N VAL A 38 -7.73 0.90 3.10
CA VAL A 38 -8.11 2.19 3.70
C VAL A 38 -8.78 1.92 5.03
N LEU A 39 -8.27 2.49 6.11
CA LEU A 39 -8.86 2.36 7.45
C LEU A 39 -10.15 3.16 7.57
N THR A 40 -10.91 2.93 8.64
CA THR A 40 -12.22 3.57 8.84
C THR A 40 -12.15 5.09 8.98
N ASP A 41 -10.99 5.62 9.37
CA ASP A 41 -10.72 7.06 9.45
C ASP A 41 -10.24 7.68 8.13
N GLY A 42 -10.16 6.88 7.06
CA GLY A 42 -9.66 7.29 5.74
C GLY A 42 -8.16 7.16 5.55
N THR A 43 -7.41 6.68 6.55
CA THR A 43 -5.96 6.48 6.41
C THR A 43 -5.65 5.32 5.45
N ASP A 44 -4.85 5.59 4.41
CA ASP A 44 -4.23 4.54 3.59
C ASP A 44 -3.15 3.78 4.37
N VAL A 45 -3.22 2.45 4.33
CA VAL A 45 -2.21 1.57 4.92
C VAL A 45 -1.94 0.37 4.02
N VAL A 46 -0.78 -0.24 4.18
CA VAL A 46 -0.47 -1.55 3.63
C VAL A 46 -0.16 -2.50 4.78
N PHE A 47 -0.85 -3.63 4.80
CA PHE A 47 -0.46 -4.78 5.61
C PHE A 47 0.58 -5.62 4.86
N VAL A 48 1.67 -5.94 5.53
CA VAL A 48 2.73 -6.80 5.00
C VAL A 48 2.91 -8.02 5.90
N SER A 49 2.90 -9.21 5.30
CA SER A 49 3.24 -10.46 5.97
C SER A 49 4.43 -11.12 5.27
N CYS A 50 5.48 -11.42 6.03
CA CYS A 50 6.65 -12.13 5.51
C CYS A 50 6.48 -13.65 5.63
N HIS A 51 6.71 -14.37 4.54
CA HIS A 51 6.64 -15.84 4.52
C HIS A 51 7.90 -16.51 5.06
N ALA A 52 9.00 -15.76 5.27
CA ALA A 52 10.26 -16.33 5.73
C ALA A 52 10.41 -16.30 7.26
N CYS A 53 10.04 -15.20 7.91
CA CYS A 53 10.14 -15.04 9.36
C CYS A 53 8.78 -14.78 10.03
N GLU A 54 7.68 -14.86 9.28
CA GLU A 54 6.30 -14.76 9.76
C GLU A 54 5.93 -13.41 10.41
N ARG A 55 6.82 -12.41 10.32
CA ARG A 55 6.58 -11.04 10.78
C ARG A 55 5.45 -10.40 10.00
N ARG A 56 4.62 -9.66 10.74
CA ARG A 56 3.46 -8.92 10.25
C ARG A 56 3.61 -7.48 10.65
N GLU A 57 3.62 -6.59 9.67
CA GLU A 57 3.92 -5.18 9.87
C GLU A 57 2.92 -4.35 9.05
N TRP A 58 2.65 -3.15 9.55
CA TRP A 58 1.78 -2.19 8.88
C TRP A 58 2.61 -1.01 8.43
N PHE A 59 2.29 -0.46 7.27
CA PHE A 59 2.96 0.69 6.72
C PHE A 59 1.95 1.73 6.27
N GLN A 60 2.29 3.00 6.41
CA GLN A 60 1.55 4.11 5.81
C GLN A 60 2.42 4.76 4.72
N PRO A 61 1.81 5.22 3.61
CA PRO A 61 2.56 5.89 2.56
C PRO A 61 3.03 7.26 3.04
N THR A 62 4.23 7.66 2.62
CA THR A 62 4.82 8.97 2.86
C THR A 62 5.42 9.51 1.57
N ALA A 63 5.79 10.80 1.56
CA ALA A 63 6.46 11.41 0.40
C ALA A 63 7.81 10.74 0.03
N GLN A 64 8.39 9.97 0.95
CA GLN A 64 9.68 9.30 0.79
C GLN A 64 9.56 7.77 0.66
N GLY A 65 8.33 7.22 0.68
CA GLY A 65 8.09 5.78 0.58
C GLY A 65 7.11 5.28 1.65
N TRP A 66 7.60 4.43 2.56
CA TRP A 66 6.77 3.68 3.51
C TRP A 66 7.32 3.79 4.93
N ASP A 67 6.49 4.27 5.84
CA ASP A 67 6.82 4.32 7.27
C ASP A 67 6.07 3.23 8.04
N ALA A 68 6.77 2.58 8.96
CA ALA A 68 6.15 1.57 9.83
C ALA A 68 5.11 2.23 10.75
N LEU A 69 3.90 1.67 10.75
CA LEU A 69 2.80 2.08 11.60
C LEU A 69 2.62 1.05 12.71
N PRO A 70 2.76 1.41 13.99
CA PRO A 70 2.52 0.48 15.10
C PRO A 70 1.10 -0.07 15.07
N ILE A 71 0.92 -1.34 15.44
CA ILE A 71 -0.39 -2.02 15.42
C ILE A 71 -1.42 -1.28 16.28
N ASP A 72 -1.04 -0.75 17.45
CA ASP A 72 -1.95 0.01 18.31
C ASP A 72 -2.50 1.26 17.61
N SER A 73 -1.70 1.90 16.76
CA SER A 73 -2.14 3.04 15.95
C SER A 73 -3.14 2.60 14.88
N VAL A 74 -2.92 1.46 14.23
CA VAL A 74 -3.88 0.88 13.28
C VAL A 74 -5.21 0.59 13.96
N LEU A 75 -5.20 -0.08 15.11
CA LEU A 75 -6.42 -0.45 15.83
C LEU A 75 -7.22 0.78 16.26
N ARG A 76 -6.56 1.83 16.77
CA ARG A 76 -7.24 3.09 17.11
C ARG A 76 -7.91 3.74 15.90
N ARG A 77 -7.22 3.77 14.74
CA ARG A 77 -7.72 4.35 13.49
C ARG A 77 -8.82 3.52 12.82
N ALA A 78 -8.78 2.20 13.01
CA ALA A 78 -9.77 1.24 12.50
C ALA A 78 -11.04 1.14 13.36
N THR A 79 -11.09 1.83 14.50
CA THR A 79 -12.26 1.83 15.37
C THR A 79 -13.32 2.77 14.78
N LYS A 80 -14.52 2.26 14.51
CA LYS A 80 -15.64 3.07 14.04
C LYS A 80 -16.14 4.00 15.16
N PRO A 81 -16.37 5.30 14.90
CA PRO A 81 -17.06 6.16 15.85
C PRO A 81 -18.48 5.62 16.09
N ARG A 82 -18.86 5.54 17.37
CA ARG A 82 -20.16 5.00 17.82
C ARG A 82 -21.32 5.93 17.51
#